data_AF-A0AAN7X6W4-F1
#
_entry.id   AF-A0AAN7X6W4-F1
#
_cell.length_a   1.000
_cell.length_b   1.000
_cell.length_c   1.000
_cell.angle_alpha   90.00
_cell.angle_beta   90.00
_cell.angle_gamma   90.00
#
_symmetry.space_group_name_H-M   'P 1'
#
loop_
_entity.id
_entity.type
_entity.pdbx_description
1 polymer ?
#
loop_
_entity_poly.entity_id
_entity_poly.type
_entity_poly.pdbx_seq_one_letter_code
_entity_poly.pdbx_strand_id
1 'polypeptide(L)'
;MLGKNSGVATRLRARYPVLFTWHCMNHRLELAVSDAVDEVQAVNHFKVFLEKIHNLYSQSNKNSRELLEAAQEVGSQVLKIGRVLSMRWVASSFRSVKAVWTSYEALNRHFENAAGDQTRSSTERQTYRGLARRM
;
A
#
# COMPACT_ATOMS: atom_id res chain seq x y z
N MET A 1 11.74 1.36 23.08
CA MET A 1 10.87 1.46 24.27
C MET A 1 11.28 0.53 25.41
N LEU A 2 11.64 -0.73 25.12
CA LEU A 2 11.83 -1.78 26.15
C LEU A 2 13.28 -2.28 26.29
N GLY A 3 14.27 -1.48 25.90
CA GLY A 3 15.68 -1.89 25.98
C GLY A 3 16.10 -2.22 27.42
N LYS A 4 16.86 -3.30 27.60
CA LYS A 4 17.24 -3.85 28.91
C LYS A 4 17.86 -2.82 29.85
N ASN A 5 18.74 -1.95 29.34
CA ASN A 5 19.56 -1.06 30.16
C ASN A 5 19.03 0.39 30.20
N SER A 6 18.51 0.90 29.09
CA SER A 6 18.12 2.31 28.93
C SER A 6 16.70 2.50 28.40
N GLY A 7 15.92 1.42 28.30
CA GLY A 7 14.53 1.47 27.87
C GLY A 7 13.66 2.31 28.80
N VAL A 8 12.68 3.00 28.23
CA VAL A 8 11.67 3.78 28.96
C VAL A 8 10.99 2.92 30.04
N ALA A 9 10.61 1.69 29.68
CA ALA A 9 10.05 0.72 30.61
C ALA A 9 10.98 0.38 31.78
N THR A 10 12.27 0.14 31.51
CA THR A 10 13.28 -0.13 32.54
C THR A 10 13.41 1.04 33.50
N ARG A 11 13.49 2.27 32.97
CA ARG A 11 13.59 3.49 33.78
C ARG A 11 12.34 3.74 34.63
N LEU A 12 11.15 3.48 34.07
CA LEU A 12 9.88 3.60 34.80
C LEU A 12 9.77 2.58 35.93
N ARG A 13 10.17 1.32 35.69
CA ARG A 13 10.19 0.27 36.70
C ARG A 13 11.19 0.54 37.83
N ALA A 14 12.34 1.13 37.51
CA ALA A 14 13.31 1.52 38.52
C ALA A 14 12.76 2.57 39.49
N ARG A 15 11.88 3.47 39.01
CA ARG A 15 11.23 4.50 39.84
C ARG A 15 9.94 4.02 40.51
N TYR A 16 9.22 3.10 39.88
CA TYR A 16 7.94 2.57 40.34
C TYR A 16 7.95 1.03 40.20
N PRO A 17 8.44 0.30 41.22
CA PRO A 17 8.67 -1.15 41.14
C PRO A 17 7.41 -2.00 40.88
N VAL A 18 6.23 -1.46 41.21
CA VAL A 18 4.94 -2.12 40.99
C VAL A 18 4.48 -2.10 39.53
N LEU A 19 5.12 -1.31 38.66
CA LEU A 19 4.76 -1.25 37.25
C LEU A 19 5.19 -2.51 36.51
N PHE A 20 4.26 -3.11 35.78
CA PHE A 20 4.57 -4.16 34.82
C PHE A 20 4.45 -3.61 33.38
N THR A 21 5.20 -4.20 32.47
CA THR A 21 5.23 -3.82 31.07
C THR A 21 4.51 -4.89 30.27
N TRP A 22 3.55 -4.48 29.47
CA TRP A 22 2.86 -5.35 28.55
C TRP A 22 3.15 -4.90 27.12
N HIS A 23 3.47 -5.85 26.25
CA HIS A 23 3.68 -5.54 24.84
C HIS A 23 2.33 -5.26 24.17
N CYS A 24 2.26 -4.17 23.40
CA CYS A 24 1.11 -3.95 22.53
C CYS A 24 1.05 -5.06 21.46
N MET A 25 -0.03 -5.83 21.46
CA MET A 25 -0.20 -6.95 20.52
C MET A 25 -0.19 -6.47 19.07
N ASN A 26 -0.80 -5.30 18.78
CA ASN A 26 -0.77 -4.71 17.45
C ASN A 26 0.66 -4.42 16.97
N HIS A 27 1.54 -3.96 17.87
CA HIS A 27 2.94 -3.73 17.52
C HIS A 27 3.70 -5.05 17.31
N ARG A 28 3.41 -6.10 18.09
CA ARG A 28 4.00 -7.42 17.86
C ARG A 28 3.56 -8.04 16.53
N LEU A 29 2.28 -7.90 16.19
CA LEU A 29 1.75 -8.33 14.89
C LEU A 29 2.44 -7.56 13.74
N GLU A 30 2.62 -6.25 13.88
CA GLU A 30 3.33 -5.44 12.89
C GLU A 30 4.76 -5.95 12.66
N LEU A 31 5.51 -6.22 13.73
CA LEU A 31 6.86 -6.77 13.63
C LEU A 31 6.85 -8.14 12.97
N ALA A 32 5.97 -9.05 13.39
CA ALA A 32 5.90 -10.40 12.82
C ALA A 32 5.57 -10.39 11.31
N VAL A 33 4.68 -9.49 10.87
CA VAL A 33 4.38 -9.33 9.45
C VAL A 33 5.55 -8.70 8.71
N SER A 34 6.23 -7.71 9.29
CA SER A 34 7.43 -7.11 8.69
C SER A 34 8.52 -8.15 8.48
N ASP A 35 8.84 -8.94 9.51
CA ASP A 35 9.85 -9.99 9.46
C ASP A 35 9.50 -11.03 8.36
N ALA A 36 8.24 -11.48 8.32
CA ALA A 36 7.78 -12.43 7.29
C ALA A 36 7.82 -11.85 5.86
N VAL A 37 7.55 -10.56 5.70
CA VAL A 37 7.65 -9.88 4.40
C VAL A 37 9.10 -9.75 3.95
N ASP A 38 10.02 -9.45 4.87
CA ASP A 38 11.44 -9.27 4.57
C ASP A 38 12.10 -10.58 4.10
N GLU A 39 11.60 -11.74 4.55
CA GLU A 39 12.02 -13.06 4.06
C GLU A 39 11.57 -13.36 2.62
N VAL A 40 10.47 -12.76 2.16
CA VAL A 40 9.89 -13.03 0.83
C VAL A 40 10.22 -11.88 -0.13
N GLN A 41 11.38 -11.96 -0.78
CA GLN A 41 11.85 -10.93 -1.73
C GLN A 41 10.83 -10.55 -2.81
N ALA A 42 9.98 -11.49 -3.25
CA ALA A 42 8.92 -11.21 -4.22
C ALA A 42 7.92 -10.14 -3.74
N VAL A 43 7.69 -10.03 -2.43
CA VAL A 43 6.80 -9.02 -1.84
C VAL A 43 7.37 -7.61 -2.05
N ASN A 44 8.68 -7.44 -2.17
CA ASN A 44 9.28 -6.13 -2.46
C ASN A 44 8.86 -5.61 -3.85
N HIS A 45 8.84 -6.46 -4.87
CA HIS A 45 8.37 -6.07 -6.20
C HIS A 45 6.89 -5.68 -6.18
N PHE A 46 6.08 -6.45 -5.45
CA PHE A 46 4.66 -6.16 -5.28
C PHE A 46 4.44 -4.84 -4.53
N LYS A 47 5.20 -4.59 -3.45
CA LYS A 47 5.16 -3.32 -2.71
C LYS A 47 5.46 -2.13 -3.61
N VAL A 48 6.53 -2.20 -4.40
CA VAL A 48 6.90 -1.13 -5.36
C VAL A 48 5.80 -0.93 -6.40
N PHE A 49 5.15 -2.00 -6.87
CA PHE A 49 4.03 -1.89 -7.79
C PHE A 49 2.83 -1.18 -7.16
N LEU A 50 2.42 -1.56 -5.95
CA LEU A 50 1.32 -0.91 -5.23
C LEU A 50 1.63 0.56 -4.90
N GLU A 51 2.87 0.88 -4.56
CA GLU A 51 3.30 2.28 -4.36
C GLU A 51 3.17 3.10 -5.64
N LYS A 52 3.50 2.53 -6.81
CA LYS A 52 3.28 3.20 -8.11
C LYS A 52 1.81 3.47 -8.37
N ILE A 53 0.94 2.49 -8.12
CA ILE A 53 -0.52 2.66 -8.25
C ILE A 53 -1.02 3.77 -7.31
N HIS A 54 -0.64 3.72 -6.03
CA HIS A 54 -1.00 4.76 -5.08
C HIS A 54 -0.55 6.15 -5.57
N ASN A 55 0.71 6.29 -6.00
CA ASN A 55 1.26 7.57 -6.44
C ASN A 55 0.55 8.10 -7.70
N LEU A 56 0.24 7.22 -8.65
CA LEU A 56 -0.45 7.57 -9.89
C LEU A 56 -1.80 8.27 -9.65
N TYR A 57 -2.57 7.81 -8.67
CA TYR A 57 -3.89 8.36 -8.37
C TYR A 57 -3.86 9.44 -7.30
N SER A 58 -3.00 9.31 -6.28
CA SER A 58 -2.87 10.31 -5.22
C SER A 58 -2.29 11.66 -5.70
N GLN A 59 -1.53 11.66 -6.80
CA GLN A 59 -0.89 12.86 -7.33
C GLN A 59 -1.67 13.53 -8.48
N SER A 60 -2.70 12.87 -9.02
CA SER A 60 -3.42 13.37 -10.20
C SER A 60 -4.93 13.15 -10.04
N ASN A 61 -5.65 14.26 -9.86
CA ASN A 61 -7.12 14.25 -9.88
C ASN A 61 -7.67 13.79 -11.23
N LYS A 62 -6.95 14.09 -12.33
CA LYS A 62 -7.31 13.61 -13.68
C LYS A 62 -7.28 12.08 -13.73
N ASN A 63 -6.18 11.46 -13.32
CA ASN A 63 -6.07 9.99 -13.32
C ASN A 63 -7.12 9.35 -12.40
N SER A 64 -7.41 9.98 -11.27
CA SER A 64 -8.47 9.51 -10.36
C SER A 64 -9.85 9.56 -11.01
N ARG A 65 -10.15 10.62 -11.78
CA ARG A 65 -11.41 10.72 -12.53
C ARG A 65 -11.49 9.69 -13.64
N GLU A 66 -10.43 9.53 -14.43
CA GLU A 66 -10.37 8.56 -15.52
C GLU A 66 -10.45 7.11 -15.02
N LEU A 67 -9.94 6.82 -13.83
CA LEU A 67 -10.15 5.53 -13.17
C LEU A 67 -11.62 5.31 -12.79
N LEU A 68 -12.32 6.34 -12.33
CA LEU A 68 -13.75 6.23 -12.04
C LEU A 68 -14.58 6.04 -13.32
N GLU A 69 -14.21 6.71 -14.40
CA GLU A 69 -14.80 6.50 -15.73
C GLU A 69 -14.60 5.04 -16.19
N ALA A 70 -13.37 4.53 -16.12
CA ALA A 70 -13.05 3.14 -16.42
C ALA A 70 -13.80 2.13 -15.53
N ALA A 71 -14.04 2.49 -14.26
CA ALA A 71 -14.81 1.66 -13.34
C ALA A 71 -16.29 1.57 -13.74
N GLN A 72 -16.87 2.67 -14.24
CA GLN A 72 -18.24 2.67 -14.77
C GLN A 72 -18.34 1.80 -16.03
N GLU A 73 -17.34 1.84 -16.92
CA GLU A 73 -17.32 1.02 -18.14
C GLU A 73 -17.39 -0.49 -17.85
N VAL A 74 -16.73 -0.94 -16.78
CA VAL A 74 -16.67 -2.36 -16.41
C VAL A 74 -17.63 -2.75 -15.28
N GLY A 75 -18.45 -1.81 -14.80
CA GLY A 75 -19.38 -2.06 -13.69
C GLY A 75 -18.70 -2.38 -12.35
N SER A 76 -17.45 -1.95 -12.16
CA SER A 76 -16.67 -2.20 -10.94
C SER A 76 -16.72 -1.02 -9.98
N GLN A 77 -16.44 -1.29 -8.70
CA GLN A 77 -16.23 -0.26 -7.69
C GLN A 77 -14.74 0.03 -7.51
N VAL A 78 -14.41 1.31 -7.29
CA VAL A 78 -13.05 1.74 -6.95
C VAL A 78 -13.00 2.11 -5.48
N LEU A 79 -12.16 1.41 -4.73
CA LEU A 79 -11.88 1.73 -3.33
C LEU A 79 -10.65 2.64 -3.23
N LYS A 80 -10.57 3.44 -2.17
CA LYS A 80 -9.41 4.31 -1.94
C LYS A 80 -8.14 3.45 -1.78
N ILE A 81 -7.23 3.58 -2.74
CA ILE A 81 -5.94 2.89 -2.73
C ILE A 81 -5.00 3.65 -1.80
N GLY A 82 -4.65 3.04 -0.68
CA GLY A 82 -3.66 3.57 0.26
C GLY A 82 -2.26 3.02 -0.02
N ARG A 83 -1.28 3.48 0.77
CA ARG A 83 0.07 2.87 0.77
C ARG A 83 0.06 1.51 1.45
N VAL A 84 1.04 0.69 1.13
CA VAL A 84 1.23 -0.67 1.68
C VAL A 84 2.59 -0.74 2.35
N LEU A 85 2.63 -1.32 3.56
CA LEU A 85 3.86 -1.59 4.32
C LEU A 85 4.74 -0.33 4.53
N SER A 86 4.12 0.85 4.55
CA SER A 86 4.76 2.15 4.82
C SER A 86 4.30 2.74 6.16
N MET A 87 3.22 2.23 6.74
CA MET A 87 2.58 2.73 7.96
C MET A 87 2.44 1.56 8.94
N ARG A 88 2.66 1.82 10.24
CA ARG A 88 2.70 0.82 11.33
C ARG A 88 1.33 0.20 11.70
N TRP A 89 0.56 -0.19 10.69
CA TRP A 89 -0.73 -0.84 10.85
C TRP A 89 -0.95 -1.85 9.73
N VAL A 90 -0.71 -3.14 10.01
CA VAL A 90 -0.98 -4.28 9.11
C VAL A 90 -2.38 -4.19 8.50
N ALA A 91 -3.38 -3.82 9.30
CA ALA A 91 -4.76 -3.65 8.84
C ALA A 91 -4.89 -2.59 7.72
N SER A 92 -4.06 -1.54 7.74
CA SER A 92 -4.03 -0.53 6.67
C SER A 92 -3.44 -1.10 5.40
N SER A 93 -2.33 -1.83 5.48
CA SER A 93 -1.74 -2.54 4.34
C SER A 93 -2.74 -3.51 3.72
N PHE A 94 -3.45 -4.28 4.55
CA PHE A 94 -4.50 -5.19 4.10
C PHE A 94 -5.63 -4.47 3.36
N ARG A 95 -6.14 -3.36 3.90
CA ARG A 95 -7.17 -2.55 3.22
C ARG A 95 -6.70 -2.03 1.87
N SER A 96 -5.46 -1.55 1.77
CA SER A 96 -4.88 -1.07 0.51
C SER A 96 -4.74 -2.19 -0.52
N VAL A 97 -4.23 -3.35 -0.12
CA VAL A 97 -4.14 -4.54 -1.00
C VAL A 97 -5.54 -4.96 -1.47
N LYS A 98 -6.50 -5.04 -0.55
CA LYS A 98 -7.89 -5.36 -0.88
C LYS A 98 -8.51 -4.34 -1.83
N ALA A 99 -8.22 -3.05 -1.65
CA ALA A 99 -8.70 -2.00 -2.55
C ALA A 99 -8.20 -2.19 -3.99
N VAL A 100 -6.91 -2.52 -4.17
CA VAL A 100 -6.36 -2.82 -5.49
C VAL A 100 -6.98 -4.09 -6.08
N TRP A 101 -7.13 -5.15 -5.28
CA TRP A 101 -7.78 -6.39 -5.71
C TRP A 101 -9.22 -6.15 -6.18
N THR A 102 -10.02 -5.43 -5.39
CA THR A 102 -11.41 -5.11 -5.73
C THR A 102 -11.52 -4.19 -6.95
N SER A 103 -10.55 -3.30 -7.15
CA SER A 103 -10.54 -2.35 -8.27
C SER A 103 -9.74 -2.88 -9.48
N TYR A 104 -9.35 -4.16 -9.50
CA TYR A 104 -8.39 -4.71 -10.45
C TYR A 104 -8.82 -4.48 -11.92
N GLU A 105 -10.07 -4.80 -12.23
CA GLU A 105 -10.61 -4.66 -13.59
C GLU A 105 -10.65 -3.19 -14.05
N ALA A 106 -11.11 -2.29 -13.17
CA ALA A 106 -11.13 -0.86 -13.42
C ALA A 106 -9.72 -0.29 -13.63
N LEU A 107 -8.74 -0.75 -12.84
CA LEU A 107 -7.35 -0.34 -12.98
C LEU A 107 -6.78 -0.81 -14.31
N ASN A 108 -7.00 -2.07 -14.70
CA ASN A 108 -6.54 -2.58 -15.99
C ASN A 108 -7.19 -1.83 -17.16
N ARG A 109 -8.51 -1.60 -17.11
CA ARG A 109 -9.23 -0.81 -18.12
C ARG A 109 -8.67 0.59 -18.25
N HIS A 110 -8.43 1.29 -17.15
CA HIS A 110 -7.83 2.62 -17.18
C HIS A 110 -6.42 2.59 -17.80
N PHE A 111 -5.60 1.59 -17.48
CA PHE A 111 -4.27 1.45 -18.07
C PHE A 111 -4.32 1.19 -19.58
N GLU A 112 -5.24 0.35 -20.06
CA GLU A 112 -5.46 0.12 -21.49
C GLU A 112 -5.89 1.41 -22.21
N ASN A 113 -6.88 2.11 -21.66
CA ASN A 113 -7.40 3.37 -22.21
C ASN A 113 -6.28 4.43 -22.30
N ALA A 114 -5.52 4.62 -21.21
CA ALA A 114 -4.43 5.58 -21.17
C ALA A 114 -3.22 5.17 -22.05
N ALA A 115 -2.99 3.88 -22.26
CA ALA A 115 -1.99 3.37 -23.20
C ALA A 115 -2.35 3.60 -24.68
N GLY A 116 -3.65 3.61 -24.99
CA GLY A 116 -4.19 3.84 -26.33
C GLY A 116 -4.41 5.32 -26.68
N ASP A 117 -4.50 6.20 -25.68
CA ASP A 117 -4.81 7.62 -25.88
C ASP A 117 -3.69 8.39 -26.58
N GLN A 118 -3.94 8.77 -27.84
CA GLN A 118 -3.00 9.48 -28.69
C GLN A 118 -2.70 10.92 -28.23
N THR A 119 -3.53 11.48 -27.34
CA THR A 119 -3.31 12.81 -26.76
C THR A 119 -2.23 12.81 -25.68
N ARG A 120 -1.88 11.63 -25.14
CA ARG A 120 -0.80 11.45 -24.15
C ARG A 120 0.57 11.31 -24.83
N SER A 121 1.61 11.71 -24.11
CA SER A 121 2.98 11.54 -24.58
C SER A 121 3.32 10.06 -24.83
N SER A 122 4.30 9.79 -25.71
CA SER A 122 4.77 8.42 -25.95
C SER A 122 5.28 7.75 -24.67
N THR A 123 5.96 8.51 -23.81
CA THR A 123 6.48 8.05 -22.51
C THR A 123 5.37 7.67 -21.54
N GLU A 124 4.32 8.49 -21.42
CA GLU A 124 3.17 8.16 -20.58
C GLU A 124 2.48 6.89 -21.08
N ARG A 125 2.17 6.81 -22.37
CA ARG A 125 1.55 5.62 -22.97
C ARG A 125 2.37 4.36 -22.69
N GLN A 126 3.69 4.43 -22.83
CA GLN A 126 4.55 3.29 -22.54
C GLN A 126 4.56 2.90 -21.05
N THR A 127 4.45 3.89 -20.16
CA THR A 127 4.30 3.66 -18.72
C THR A 127 3.01 2.88 -18.43
N TYR A 128 1.88 3.33 -18.98
CA TYR A 128 0.59 2.65 -18.81
C TYR A 128 0.58 1.23 -19.42
N ARG A 129 1.20 1.02 -20.58
CA ARG A 129 1.41 -0.35 -21.13
C ARG A 129 2.22 -1.23 -20.19
N GLY A 130 3.26 -0.67 -19.58
CA GLY A 130 4.08 -1.36 -18.59
C GLY A 130 3.30 -1.73 -17.33
N LEU A 131 2.34 -0.89 -16.91
CA LEU A 131 1.45 -1.18 -15.78
C LEU A 131 0.40 -2.24 -16.13
N ALA A 132 -0.24 -2.15 -17.30
CA ALA A 132 -1.21 -3.15 -17.78
C ALA A 132 -0.60 -4.56 -17.89
N ARG A 133 0.65 -4.68 -18.36
CA ARG A 133 1.36 -5.97 -18.43
C ARG A 133 1.72 -6.59 -17.09
N ARG A 134 1.62 -5.83 -15.99
CA ARG A 134 1.97 -6.26 -14.62
C ARG A 134 0.75 -6.51 -13.74
N MET A 135 -0.44 -6.21 -14.24
CA MET A 135 -1.70 -6.68 -13.68
C MET A 135 -1.83 -8.16 -13.99
#